data_AF-A0A532CKN9-F1
#
_entry.id   AF-A0A532CKN9-F1
#
_cell.length_a   1.000
_cell.length_b   1.000
_cell.length_c   1.000
_cell.angle_alpha   90.00
_cell.angle_beta   90.00
_cell.angle_gamma   90.00
#
_symmetry.space_group_name_H-M   'P 1'
#
loop_
_entity.id
_entity.type
_entity.pdbx_description
1 polymer ?
#
loop_
_entity_poly.entity_id
_entity_poly.type
_entity_poly.pdbx_seq_one_letter_code
_entity_poly.pdbx_strand_id
1 'polypeptide(L)'
;MAAEVLQGLRGNLLRLRQRLVEGRSTEEAMTILLALSITALLPVLRGLQRLLERPVLAHGEALLKDLESYLAVDLTGLRDALLLKRGQISPGQKEIPRLMDRYLESLVRLVTTAEARIT
;
A
#
# COMPACT_ATOMS: atom_id res chain seq x y z
N MET A 1 -18.84 -1.27 -7.44
CA MET A 1 -17.90 -2.06 -6.61
C MET A 1 -16.53 -2.27 -7.24
N ALA A 2 -16.37 -3.00 -8.36
CA ALA A 2 -15.05 -3.22 -8.98
C ALA A 2 -14.36 -1.91 -9.43
N ALA A 3 -15.10 -1.04 -10.12
CA ALA A 3 -14.61 0.28 -10.54
C ALA A 3 -14.14 1.16 -9.37
N GLU A 4 -14.86 1.15 -8.24
CA GLU A 4 -14.48 1.91 -7.04
C GLU A 4 -13.20 1.39 -6.40
N VAL A 5 -12.99 0.07 -6.36
CA VAL A 5 -11.74 -0.53 -5.85
C VAL A 5 -10.57 -0.15 -6.75
N LEU A 6 -10.73 -0.27 -8.08
CA LEU A 6 -9.70 0.15 -9.04
C LEU A 6 -9.39 1.63 -8.95
N GLN A 7 -10.41 2.48 -8.86
CA GLN A 7 -10.23 3.91 -8.64
C GLN A 7 -9.53 4.21 -7.32
N GLY A 8 -9.85 3.47 -6.25
CA GLY A 8 -9.18 3.56 -4.96
C GLY A 8 -7.70 3.22 -5.02
N LEU A 9 -7.34 2.11 -5.69
CA LEU A 9 -5.95 1.67 -5.88
C LEU A 9 -5.16 2.69 -6.72
N ARG A 10 -5.66 3.03 -7.92
CA ARG A 10 -5.04 4.00 -8.82
C ARG A 10 -4.93 5.38 -8.18
N GLY A 11 -5.98 5.82 -7.49
CA GLY A 11 -6.01 7.11 -6.82
C GLY A 11 -5.02 7.20 -5.66
N ASN A 12 -4.82 6.11 -4.91
CA ASN A 12 -3.80 6.04 -3.86
C ASN A 12 -2.40 6.19 -4.47
N LEU A 13 -2.09 5.42 -5.51
CA LEU A 13 -0.80 5.49 -6.23
C LEU A 13 -0.53 6.88 -6.82
N LEU A 14 -1.52 7.50 -7.46
CA LEU A 14 -1.38 8.83 -8.06
C LEU A 14 -1.10 9.90 -6.99
N ARG A 15 -1.90 9.93 -5.91
CA ARG A 15 -1.72 10.91 -4.82
C ARG A 15 -0.38 10.73 -4.13
N LEU A 16 0.08 9.49 -3.96
CA LEU A 16 1.38 9.21 -3.38
C LEU A 16 2.51 9.82 -4.23
N ARG A 17 2.50 9.59 -5.55
CA ARG A 17 3.49 10.15 -6.47
C ARG A 17 3.48 11.68 -6.47
N GLN A 18 2.29 12.30 -6.51
CA GLN A 18 2.15 13.75 -6.46
C GLN A 18 2.75 14.34 -5.17
N ARG A 19 2.34 13.80 -4.01
CA ARG A 19 2.80 14.29 -2.71
C ARG A 19 4.30 14.06 -2.49
N LEU A 20 4.88 13.02 -3.10
CA LEU A 20 6.33 12.80 -3.06
C LEU A 20 7.09 13.93 -3.79
N VAL A 21 6.60 14.33 -4.97
CA VAL A 21 7.16 15.45 -5.75
C VAL A 21 6.99 16.77 -5.01
N GLU A 22 5.81 17.03 -4.43
CA GLU A 22 5.49 18.25 -3.69
C GLU A 22 6.29 18.37 -2.37
N GLY A 23 6.50 17.25 -1.67
CA GLY A 23 7.13 17.19 -0.34
C GLY A 23 8.66 17.41 -0.34
N ARG A 24 9.25 17.78 -1.48
CA ARG A 24 10.71 17.93 -1.69
C ARG A 24 11.53 16.72 -1.22
N SER A 25 10.92 15.55 -1.13
CA SER A 25 11.58 14.31 -0.69
C SER A 25 12.27 14.41 0.68
N THR A 26 11.72 15.18 1.63
CA THR A 26 12.24 15.16 3.02
C THR A 26 11.82 13.88 3.74
N GLU A 27 12.65 13.40 4.66
CA GLU A 27 12.40 12.16 5.40
C GLU A 27 11.12 12.22 6.24
N GLU A 28 10.87 13.35 6.89
CA GLU A 28 9.67 13.57 7.68
C GLU A 28 8.42 13.53 6.79
N ALA A 29 8.47 14.19 5.63
CA ALA A 29 7.37 14.16 4.66
C ALA A 29 7.14 12.73 4.13
N MET A 30 8.20 11.98 3.81
CA MET A 30 8.09 10.59 3.37
C MET A 30 7.49 9.67 4.45
N THR A 31 7.91 9.84 5.70
CA THR A 31 7.39 9.08 6.84
C THR A 31 5.89 9.30 7.03
N ILE A 32 5.47 10.56 7.03
CA ILE A 32 4.05 10.95 7.11
C ILE A 32 3.29 10.39 5.90
N LEU A 33 3.86 10.52 4.71
CA LEU A 33 3.22 10.10 3.47
C LEU A 33 3.01 8.58 3.43
N LEU A 34 3.99 7.78 3.83
CA LEU A 34 3.88 6.33 3.95
C LEU A 34 2.72 5.93 4.88
N ALA A 35 2.67 6.54 6.07
CA ALA A 35 1.64 6.25 7.07
C ALA A 35 0.23 6.62 6.59
N LEU A 36 0.08 7.78 5.92
CA LEU A 36 -1.20 8.20 5.34
C LEU A 36 -1.62 7.29 4.18
N SER A 37 -0.67 6.94 3.30
CA SER A 37 -0.91 6.11 2.14
C SER A 37 -1.40 4.72 2.53
N ILE A 38 -0.71 4.04 3.45
CA ILE A 38 -1.12 2.70 3.91
C ILE A 38 -2.48 2.75 4.61
N THR A 39 -2.73 3.78 5.43
CA THR A 39 -4.02 3.94 6.12
C THR A 39 -5.18 4.07 5.14
N ALA A 40 -5.03 4.87 4.09
CA ALA A 40 -6.03 5.05 3.05
C ALA A 40 -6.20 3.80 2.17
N LEU A 41 -5.16 2.97 2.03
CA LEU A 41 -5.17 1.77 1.20
C LEU A 41 -5.93 0.61 1.86
N LEU A 42 -5.82 0.44 3.18
CA LEU A 42 -6.44 -0.67 3.93
C LEU A 42 -7.94 -0.92 3.64
N PRO A 43 -8.84 0.09 3.59
CA PRO A 43 -10.25 -0.16 3.23
C PRO A 43 -10.42 -0.60 1.77
N VAL A 44 -9.59 -0.08 0.85
CA VAL A 44 -9.60 -0.49 -0.57
C VAL A 44 -9.20 -1.95 -0.71
N LEU A 45 -8.19 -2.40 0.05
CA LEU A 45 -7.76 -3.80 0.06
C LEU A 45 -8.84 -4.75 0.59
N ARG A 46 -9.65 -4.30 1.56
CA ARG A 46 -10.83 -5.07 2.00
C ARG A 46 -11.90 -5.13 0.91
N GLY A 47 -12.04 -4.07 0.11
CA GLY A 47 -12.86 -4.09 -1.10
C GLY A 47 -12.34 -5.12 -2.11
N LEU A 48 -11.02 -5.16 -2.32
CA LEU A 48 -10.38 -6.14 -3.19
C LEU A 48 -10.60 -7.58 -2.69
N GLN A 49 -10.46 -7.85 -1.39
CA GLN A 49 -10.78 -9.16 -0.81
C GLN A 49 -12.23 -9.58 -1.12
N ARG A 50 -13.21 -8.67 -0.99
CA ARG A 50 -14.61 -8.97 -1.34
C ARG A 50 -14.79 -9.33 -2.81
N LEU A 51 -14.12 -8.61 -3.72
CA LEU A 51 -14.21 -8.88 -5.15
C LEU A 51 -13.54 -10.19 -5.56
N LEU A 52 -12.50 -10.61 -4.83
CA LEU A 52 -11.79 -11.86 -5.06
C LEU A 52 -12.38 -13.05 -4.27
N GLU A 53 -13.59 -12.88 -3.71
CA GLU A 53 -14.26 -13.88 -2.87
C GLU A 53 -13.40 -14.39 -1.69
N ARG A 54 -12.50 -13.53 -1.19
CA ARG A 54 -11.64 -13.80 -0.03
C ARG A 54 -12.35 -13.43 1.28
N PRO A 55 -12.00 -14.08 2.40
CA PRO A 55 -12.39 -13.61 3.72
C PRO A 55 -11.94 -12.16 3.95
N VAL A 56 -12.84 -11.29 4.39
CA VAL A 56 -12.51 -9.88 4.66
C VAL A 56 -11.86 -9.77 6.03
N LEU A 57 -10.54 -9.58 6.05
CA LEU A 57 -9.77 -9.59 7.29
C LEU A 57 -9.74 -8.21 7.97
N ALA A 58 -10.02 -8.19 9.27
CA ALA A 58 -10.03 -6.96 10.07
C ALA A 58 -8.61 -6.43 10.32
N HIS A 59 -7.64 -7.31 10.58
CA HIS A 59 -6.27 -6.93 10.92
C HIS A 59 -5.41 -6.71 9.67
N GLY A 60 -4.74 -5.55 9.59
CA GLY A 60 -3.96 -5.14 8.42
C GLY A 60 -2.85 -6.10 8.02
N GLU A 61 -2.11 -6.67 8.99
CA GLU A 61 -1.03 -7.63 8.69
C GLU A 61 -1.58 -8.92 8.07
N ALA A 62 -2.65 -9.47 8.65
CA ALA A 62 -3.30 -10.68 8.13
C ALA A 62 -3.88 -10.42 6.74
N LEU A 63 -4.48 -9.24 6.52
CA LEU A 63 -4.99 -8.79 5.23
C LEU A 63 -3.89 -8.68 4.16
N LEU A 64 -2.73 -8.09 4.49
CA LEU A 64 -1.62 -7.97 3.54
C LEU A 64 -1.04 -9.34 3.20
N LYS A 65 -0.86 -10.20 4.21
CA LYS A 65 -0.37 -11.58 4.02
C LYS A 65 -1.31 -12.42 3.14
N ASP A 66 -2.62 -12.26 3.34
CA ASP A 66 -3.66 -12.91 2.55
C ASP A 66 -3.57 -12.55 1.07
N LEU A 67 -3.54 -11.25 0.78
CA LEU A 67 -3.47 -10.73 -0.59
C LEU A 67 -2.13 -11.04 -1.27
N GLU A 68 -1.01 -10.92 -0.56
CA GLU A 68 0.31 -11.30 -1.05
C GLU A 68 0.35 -12.76 -1.49
N SER A 69 -0.16 -13.66 -0.65
CA SER A 69 -0.20 -15.09 -0.95
C SER A 69 -1.15 -15.40 -2.10
N TYR A 70 -2.33 -14.78 -2.12
CA TYR A 70 -3.36 -15.07 -3.13
C TYR A 70 -3.02 -14.50 -4.52
N LEU A 71 -2.46 -13.29 -4.57
CA LEU A 71 -2.09 -12.64 -5.82
C LEU A 71 -0.68 -13.03 -6.31
N ALA A 72 0.10 -13.72 -5.47
CA ALA A 72 1.49 -14.08 -5.73
C ALA A 72 2.36 -12.85 -6.08
N VAL A 73 2.22 -11.78 -5.29
CA VAL A 73 2.95 -10.51 -5.46
C VAL A 73 3.62 -10.10 -4.17
N ASP A 74 4.85 -9.61 -4.25
CA ASP A 74 5.59 -9.11 -3.09
C ASP A 74 4.98 -7.79 -2.56
N LEU A 75 4.46 -7.84 -1.34
CA LEU A 75 3.87 -6.71 -0.62
C LEU A 75 4.73 -6.26 0.58
N THR A 76 6.02 -6.61 0.60
CA THR A 76 6.93 -6.27 1.70
C THR A 76 6.96 -4.76 1.99
N GLY A 77 6.97 -3.91 0.95
CA GLY A 77 6.94 -2.45 1.13
C GLY A 77 5.68 -1.97 1.86
N LEU A 78 4.51 -2.52 1.54
CA LEU A 78 3.24 -2.20 2.22
C LEU A 78 3.25 -2.68 3.67
N ARG A 79 3.85 -3.84 3.94
CA ARG A 79 3.98 -4.42 5.27
C ARG A 79 4.88 -3.55 6.15
N ASP A 80 6.06 -3.17 5.65
CA ASP A 80 6.98 -2.28 6.35
C ASP A 80 6.32 -0.93 6.66
N ALA A 81 5.59 -0.33 5.71
CA ALA A 81 4.84 0.91 5.94
C ALA A 81 3.74 0.75 7.01
N LEU A 82 3.10 -0.42 7.09
CA LEU A 82 2.14 -0.73 8.15
C LEU A 82 2.82 -0.83 9.53
N LEU A 83 3.98 -1.48 9.61
CA LEU A 83 4.78 -1.57 10.83
C LEU A 83 5.27 -0.18 11.28
N LEU A 84 5.72 0.65 10.33
CA LEU A 84 6.12 2.04 10.56
C LEU A 84 4.95 2.83 11.15
N LYS A 85 3.77 2.76 10.53
CA LYS A 85 2.53 3.40 10.98
C LYS A 85 2.12 2.97 12.41
N ARG A 86 2.52 1.77 12.84
CA ARG A 86 2.26 1.21 14.17
C ARG A 86 3.34 1.53 15.20
N GLY A 87 4.43 2.19 14.79
CA GLY A 87 5.59 2.43 15.65
C GLY A 87 6.37 1.15 15.98
N GLN A 88 6.20 0.08 15.20
CA GLN A 88 6.89 -1.20 15.40
C GLN A 88 8.28 -1.23 14.73
N ILE A 89 8.52 -0.33 13.78
CA ILE A 89 9.83 -0.06 13.20
C ILE A 89 10.09 1.45 13.18
N SER A 90 11.36 1.82 13.30
CA SER A 90 11.84 3.20 13.20
C SER A 90 13.03 3.25 12.24
N PRO A 91 12.78 3.31 10.91
CA PRO A 91 13.84 3.34 9.92
C PRO A 91 14.67 4.62 10.07
N GLY A 92 15.99 4.49 9.93
CA GLY A 92 16.89 5.64 9.95
C GLY A 92 16.80 6.50 8.70
N GLN A 93 17.52 7.62 8.70
CA GLN A 93 17.54 8.63 7.64
C GLN A 93 17.66 8.06 6.22
N LYS A 94 18.62 7.16 5.99
CA LYS A 94 18.84 6.51 4.68
C LYS A 94 17.84 5.40 4.34
N GLU A 95 17.12 4.89 5.34
CA GLU A 95 16.20 3.77 5.18
C GLU A 95 14.78 4.23 4.81
N ILE A 96 14.38 5.46 5.19
CA ILE A 96 13.07 6.01 4.81
C ILE A 96 12.92 6.15 3.28
N PRO A 97 13.89 6.72 2.52
CA PRO A 97 13.79 6.75 1.06
C PRO A 97 13.71 5.35 0.45
N ARG A 98 14.51 4.40 0.95
CA ARG A 98 14.49 3.01 0.48
C ARG A 98 13.14 2.33 0.75
N LEU A 99 12.54 2.61 1.89
CA LEU A 99 11.21 2.14 2.24
C LEU A 99 10.14 2.76 1.32
N MET A 100 10.26 4.05 1.00
CA MET A 100 9.38 4.72 0.04
C MET A 100 9.45 4.07 -1.34
N ASP A 101 10.66 3.77 -1.83
CA ASP A 101 10.85 3.11 -3.12
C ASP A 101 10.23 1.71 -3.14
N ARG A 102 10.50 0.89 -2.12
CA ARG A 102 9.88 -0.45 -1.98
C ARG A 102 8.36 -0.36 -1.87
N TYR A 103 7.83 0.61 -1.14
CA TYR A 103 6.39 0.82 -1.00
C TYR A 103 5.74 1.16 -2.34
N LEU A 104 6.34 2.07 -3.10
CA LEU A 104 5.90 2.42 -4.44
C LEU A 104 5.92 1.21 -5.38
N GLU A 105 6.99 0.43 -5.37
CA GLU A 105 7.11 -0.76 -6.18
C GLU A 105 6.04 -1.81 -5.84
N SER A 106 5.88 -2.14 -4.55
CA SER A 106 4.83 -3.06 -4.10
C SER A 106 3.41 -2.55 -4.45
N LEU A 107 3.16 -1.24 -4.35
CA LEU A 107 1.87 -0.65 -4.70
C LEU A 107 1.60 -0.74 -6.20
N VAL A 108 2.60 -0.48 -7.05
CA VAL A 108 2.48 -0.63 -8.51
C VAL A 108 2.18 -2.09 -8.87
N ARG A 109 2.92 -3.05 -8.31
CA ARG A 109 2.68 -4.48 -8.54
C ARG A 109 1.26 -4.87 -8.14
N LEU A 110 0.81 -4.42 -6.96
CA LEU A 110 -0.53 -4.67 -6.46
C LEU A 110 -1.61 -4.10 -7.40
N VAL A 111 -1.47 -2.85 -7.83
CA VAL A 111 -2.44 -2.20 -8.73
C VAL A 111 -2.54 -2.96 -10.05
N THR A 112 -1.41 -3.23 -10.70
CA THR A 112 -1.37 -3.94 -11.98
C THR A 112 -1.95 -5.35 -11.87
N THR A 113 -1.60 -6.10 -10.83
CA THR A 113 -2.11 -7.46 -10.63
C THR A 113 -3.58 -7.47 -10.26
N ALA A 114 -4.04 -6.55 -9.41
CA ALA A 114 -5.46 -6.43 -9.06
C ALA A 114 -6.30 -6.10 -10.30
N GLU A 115 -5.85 -5.16 -11.13
CA GLU A 115 -6.50 -4.81 -12.40
C GLU A 115 -6.68 -6.02 -13.31
N ALA A 116 -5.63 -6.82 -13.50
CA ALA A 116 -5.68 -8.02 -14.34
C ALA A 116 -6.57 -9.15 -13.79
N ARG A 117 -6.95 -9.11 -12.50
CA ARG A 117 -7.77 -10.14 -11.85
C ARG A 117 -9.24 -9.79 -11.72
N ILE A 118 -9.58 -8.50 -11.70
CA ILE A 118 -10.96 -8.04 -11.48
C ILE A 118 -11.56 -7.29 -12.67
N THR A 119 -10.82 -7.23 -13.78
CA THR A 119 -11.27 -6.78 -15.11
C THR A 119 -11.39 -8.00 -16.00
#